data_AF-A0A662P1C0-F1
#
_entry.id   AF-A0A662P1C0-F1
#
_cell.length_a   1.000
_cell.length_b   1.000
_cell.length_c   1.000
_cell.angle_alpha   90.00
_cell.angle_beta   90.00
_cell.angle_gamma   90.00
#
_symmetry.space_group_name_H-M   'P 1'
#
loop_
_entity.id
_entity.type
_entity.pdbx_description
1 polymer ?
#
loop_
_entity_poly.entity_id
_entity_poly.type
_entity_poly.pdbx_seq_one_letter_code
_entity_poly.pdbx_strand_id
1 'polypeptide(L)'
;MKLSAYLLFLQAFFLLYGFEKSAGGLSYIYLSFGVLNVLLAGGLLRGYRSAAKITLIYKGIDLFLAILMLIAGALFHAINAGIDILIIHDLVGLFGKRGEEGE
;
A
#
# COMPACT_ATOMS: atom_id res chain seq x y z
N MET A 1 -9.51 2.44 -8.60
CA MET A 1 -9.41 3.50 -7.56
C MET A 1 -10.10 3.13 -6.25
N LYS A 2 -11.38 2.70 -6.24
CA LYS A 2 -12.05 2.33 -4.98
C LYS A 2 -11.31 1.18 -4.27
N LEU A 3 -10.94 0.12 -4.99
CA LEU A 3 -10.27 -1.05 -4.43
C LEU A 3 -8.92 -0.70 -3.79
N SER A 4 -8.03 0.01 -4.50
CA SER A 4 -6.75 0.45 -3.93
C SER A 4 -6.90 1.27 -2.65
N ALA A 5 -7.87 2.19 -2.61
CA ALA A 5 -8.12 3.01 -1.42
C ALA A 5 -8.61 2.17 -0.23
N TYR A 6 -9.49 1.21 -0.47
CA TYR A 6 -9.94 0.27 0.57
C TYR A 6 -8.81 -0.61 1.09
N LEU A 7 -7.96 -1.13 0.19
CA LEU A 7 -6.83 -1.98 0.57
C LEU A 7 -5.77 -1.21 1.36
N LEU A 8 -5.47 0.03 0.97
CA LEU A 8 -4.59 0.92 1.75
C LEU A 8 -5.16 1.22 3.14
N PHE A 9 -6.47 1.44 3.24
CA PHE A 9 -7.13 1.68 4.52
C PHE A 9 -7.11 0.43 5.41
N LEU A 10 -7.32 -0.75 4.82
CA LEU A 10 -7.22 -2.03 5.50
C LEU A 10 -5.79 -2.27 6.02
N GLN A 11 -4.77 -1.97 5.22
CA GLN A 11 -3.39 -2.09 5.63
C GLN A 11 -3.02 -1.09 6.73
N ALA A 12 -3.53 0.15 6.67
CA ALA A 12 -3.40 1.11 7.76
C ALA A 12 -4.00 0.59 9.07
N PHE A 13 -5.15 -0.09 9.00
CA PHE A 13 -5.78 -0.70 10.17
C PHE A 13 -4.91 -1.80 10.78
N PHE A 14 -4.32 -2.68 9.97
CA PHE A 14 -3.38 -3.70 10.46
C PHE A 14 -2.11 -3.08 11.08
N LEU A 15 -1.60 -2.00 10.51
CA LEU A 15 -0.47 -1.26 11.08
C LEU A 15 -0.84 -0.61 12.42
N LEU A 16 -2.07 -0.11 12.57
CA LEU A 16 -2.58 0.42 13.83
C LEU A 16 -2.72 -0.67 14.91
N TYR A 17 -3.15 -1.88 14.53
CA TYR A 17 -3.14 -3.03 15.42
C TYR A 17 -1.71 -3.41 15.84
N GLY A 18 -0.76 -3.35 14.91
CA GLY A 18 0.66 -3.56 15.19
C GLY A 18 1.28 -2.51 16.12
N PHE A 19 0.80 -1.27 16.06
CA PHE A 19 1.18 -0.17 16.98
C PHE A 19 0.79 -0.50 18.42
N GLU A 20 -0.44 -0.94 18.66
CA GLU A 20 -0.97 -1.22 19.99
C GLU A 20 -0.28 -2.42 20.66
N LYS A 21 0.10 -3.42 19.86
CA LYS A 21 0.77 -4.63 20.34
C LYS A 21 2.29 -4.49 20.53
N SER A 22 2.91 -3.47 19.95
CA SER A 22 4.38 -3.28 19.96
C SER A 22 4.81 -2.29 21.04
N ALA A 23 5.64 -2.74 21.99
CA ALA A 23 6.22 -1.84 22.99
C ALA A 23 7.53 -1.19 22.49
N GLY A 24 7.69 0.12 22.70
CA GLY A 24 8.93 0.86 22.41
C GLY A 24 8.98 1.56 21.03
N GLY A 25 10.19 1.86 20.54
CA GLY A 25 10.42 2.71 19.35
C GLY A 25 9.82 2.19 18.03
N LEU A 26 9.60 0.88 17.91
CA LEU A 26 8.94 0.24 16.76
C LEU A 26 7.47 0.66 16.62
N SER A 27 6.82 1.03 17.72
CA SER A 27 5.44 1.50 17.73
C SER A 27 5.28 2.73 16.83
N TYR A 28 6.13 3.76 16.99
CA TYR A 28 6.08 4.97 16.16
C TYR A 28 6.30 4.73 14.66
N ILE A 29 7.04 3.66 14.30
CA ILE A 29 7.24 3.26 12.91
C ILE A 29 5.92 2.74 12.33
N TYR A 30 5.24 1.81 13.01
CA TYR A 30 3.93 1.31 12.59
C TYR A 30 2.89 2.44 12.46
N LEU A 31 2.90 3.39 13.40
CA LEU A 31 2.01 4.56 13.35
C LEU A 31 2.29 5.42 12.11
N SER A 32 3.56 5.72 11.84
CA SER A 32 3.95 6.57 10.71
C SER A 32 3.56 5.96 9.37
N PHE A 33 3.79 4.65 9.19
CA PHE A 33 3.36 3.94 8.00
C PHE A 33 1.82 3.81 7.92
N GLY A 34 1.14 3.65 9.04
CA GLY A 34 -0.33 3.65 9.09
C GLY A 34 -0.92 4.97 8.61
N VAL A 35 -0.43 6.09 9.15
CA VAL A 35 -0.85 7.45 8.73
C VAL A 35 -0.52 7.68 7.25
N LEU A 36 0.66 7.27 6.78
CA LEU A 36 1.03 7.38 5.37
C LEU A 36 0.03 6.65 4.46
N ASN A 37 -0.36 5.43 4.81
CA ASN A 37 -1.36 4.66 4.05
C ASN A 37 -2.72 5.36 4.00
N VAL A 38 -3.17 5.97 5.11
CA VAL A 38 -4.41 6.75 5.15
C VAL A 38 -4.32 8.01 4.27
N LEU A 39 -3.19 8.72 4.31
CA LEU A 39 -2.97 9.90 3.46
C LEU A 39 -2.96 9.55 1.98
N LEU A 40 -2.33 8.43 1.60
CA LEU A 40 -2.31 7.94 0.22
C LEU A 40 -3.70 7.49 -0.23
N ALA A 41 -4.44 6.79 0.63
CA ALA A 41 -5.83 6.40 0.36
C ALA A 41 -6.72 7.65 0.13
N GLY A 42 -6.61 8.66 0.99
CA GLY A 42 -7.32 9.93 0.83
C GLY A 42 -6.91 10.67 -0.45
N GLY A 43 -5.62 10.66 -0.79
CA GLY A 43 -5.11 11.23 -2.03
C GLY A 43 -5.63 10.54 -3.28
N LEU A 44 -5.78 9.21 -3.24
CA LEU A 44 -6.37 8.39 -4.29
C LEU A 44 -7.87 8.63 -4.44
N LEU A 45 -8.63 8.73 -3.34
CA LEU A 45 -10.06 9.05 -3.37
C LEU A 45 -10.34 10.43 -3.97
N ARG A 46 -9.46 11.39 -3.73
CA ARG A 46 -9.53 12.74 -4.33
C ARG A 46 -9.03 12.79 -5.79
N GLY A 47 -8.54 11.68 -6.34
CA GLY A 47 -8.11 11.58 -7.73
C GLY A 47 -6.78 12.27 -8.04
N TYR A 48 -5.93 12.56 -7.04
CA TYR A 48 -4.64 13.20 -7.28
C TYR A 48 -3.67 12.26 -8.00
N ARG A 49 -3.24 12.64 -9.21
CA ARG A 49 -2.25 11.87 -10.00
C ARG A 49 -0.93 11.68 -9.25
N SER A 50 -0.50 12.67 -8.47
CA SER A 50 0.70 12.58 -7.65
C SER A 50 0.57 11.51 -6.56
N ALA A 51 -0.60 11.40 -5.91
CA ALA A 51 -0.85 10.37 -4.90
C ALA A 51 -0.80 8.96 -5.51
N ALA A 52 -1.32 8.77 -6.72
CA ALA A 52 -1.24 7.49 -7.43
C ALA A 52 0.21 7.09 -7.74
N LYS A 53 1.04 8.02 -8.23
CA LYS A 53 2.47 7.76 -8.50
C LYS A 53 3.25 7.43 -7.23
N ILE A 54 3.04 8.21 -6.16
CA ILE A 54 3.71 7.98 -4.86
C ILE A 54 3.28 6.62 -4.30
N THR A 55 1.99 6.29 -4.37
CA THR A 55 1.47 4.98 -3.93
C THR A 55 2.11 3.84 -4.71
N LEU A 56 2.25 3.97 -6.03
CA LEU A 56 2.88 2.95 -6.87
C LEU A 56 4.33 2.68 -6.46
N ILE A 57 5.12 3.73 -6.25
CA ILE A 57 6.53 3.61 -5.81
C ILE A 57 6.59 2.99 -4.42
N TYR A 58 5.81 3.53 -3.48
CA TYR A 58 5.75 3.04 -2.10
C TYR A 58 5.39 1.55 -2.06
N LYS A 59 4.34 1.15 -2.79
CA LYS A 59 3.87 -0.24 -2.85
C LYS A 59 4.81 -1.16 -3.60
N GLY A 60 5.53 -0.67 -4.60
CA GLY A 60 6.58 -1.45 -5.27
C GLY A 60 7.73 -1.82 -4.33
N ILE A 61 8.15 -0.88 -3.48
CA ILE A 61 9.17 -1.14 -2.45
C ILE A 61 8.62 -2.10 -1.38
N ASP A 62 7.39 -1.87 -0.90
CA ASP A 62 6.72 -2.72 0.10
C ASP A 62 6.60 -4.17 -0.40
N LEU A 63 6.18 -4.35 -1.65
CA LEU A 63 6.09 -5.65 -2.32
C LEU A 63 7.46 -6.34 -2.41
N PHE A 64 8.49 -5.60 -2.82
CA PHE A 64 9.85 -6.15 -2.92
C PHE A 64 10.33 -6.67 -1.56
N LEU A 65 10.14 -5.90 -0.49
CA LEU A 65 10.49 -6.32 0.87
C LEU A 65 9.63 -7.51 1.34
N ALA A 66 8.33 -7.51 1.03
CA ALA A 66 7.44 -8.62 1.37
C ALA A 66 7.86 -9.92 0.69
N ILE A 67 8.32 -9.87 -0.56
CA ILE A 67 8.87 -11.03 -1.28
C ILE A 67 10.17 -11.51 -0.63
N LEU A 68 11.08 -10.61 -0.26
CA LEU A 68 12.31 -11.00 0.45
C LEU A 68 11.99 -11.70 1.79
N MET A 69 11.02 -11.18 2.55
CA MET A 69 10.55 -11.81 3.78
C MET A 69 9.89 -13.16 3.53
N LEU A 70 9.16 -13.31 2.43
CA LEU A 70 8.57 -14.59 2.04
C LEU A 70 9.64 -15.63 1.71
N ILE A 71 10.69 -15.24 0.98
CA ILE A 71 11.85 -16.08 0.70
C ILE A 71 12.58 -16.46 2.01
N ALA A 72 12.62 -15.55 2.99
CA ALA A 72 13.16 -15.81 4.33
C ALA A 72 12.27 -16.74 5.20
N GLY A 73 11.14 -17.24 4.66
CA GLY A 73 10.25 -18.19 5.33
C GLY A 73 9.09 -17.55 6.11
N ALA A 74 8.94 -16.24 6.08
CA ALA A 74 7.88 -15.53 6.79
C ALA A 74 6.57 -15.50 5.98
N LEU A 75 5.83 -16.62 6.02
CA LEU A 75 4.58 -16.85 5.26
C LEU A 75 3.51 -15.76 5.43
N PHE A 76 3.44 -15.11 6.60
CA PHE A 76 2.49 -14.00 6.82
C PHE A 76 2.69 -12.83 5.85
N HIS A 77 3.91 -12.63 5.33
CA HIS A 77 4.19 -11.59 4.34
C HIS A 77 3.62 -11.90 2.95
N ALA A 78 3.18 -13.14 2.68
CA ALA A 78 2.46 -13.47 1.44
C ALA A 78 1.15 -12.67 1.32
N ILE A 79 0.47 -12.42 2.45
CA ILE A 79 -0.76 -11.63 2.48
C ILE A 79 -0.46 -10.18 2.10
N ASN A 80 0.60 -9.59 2.68
CA ASN A 80 1.03 -8.23 2.32
C ASN A 80 1.42 -8.13 0.84
N ALA A 81 2.22 -9.08 0.35
CA ALA A 81 2.59 -9.13 -1.07
C ALA A 81 1.35 -9.22 -1.99
N GLY A 82 0.35 -10.04 -1.61
CA GLY A 82 -0.91 -10.14 -2.36
C GLY A 82 -1.69 -8.82 -2.38
N ILE A 83 -1.80 -8.14 -1.23
CA ILE A 83 -2.43 -6.83 -1.13
C ILE A 83 -1.71 -5.80 -2.00
N ASP A 84 -0.38 -5.76 -1.93
CA ASP A 84 0.44 -4.82 -2.70
C ASP A 84 0.32 -5.06 -4.20
N ILE A 85 0.32 -6.32 -4.65
CA ILE A 85 0.09 -6.69 -6.06
C ILE A 85 -1.28 -6.19 -6.53
N LEU A 86 -2.34 -6.37 -5.73
CA LEU A 86 -3.69 -5.92 -6.10
C LEU A 86 -3.78 -4.39 -6.19
N ILE A 87 -3.14 -3.66 -5.27
CA ILE A 87 -3.06 -2.20 -5.30
C ILE A 87 -2.29 -1.74 -6.56
N ILE A 88 -1.11 -2.32 -6.81
CA ILE A 88 -0.30 -2.00 -7.99
C ILE A 88 -1.08 -2.31 -9.27
N HIS A 89 -1.75 -3.45 -9.35
CA HIS A 89 -2.56 -3.83 -10.51
C HIS A 89 -3.71 -2.85 -10.79
N ASP A 90 -4.47 -2.44 -9.76
CA ASP A 90 -5.54 -1.44 -9.90
C ASP A 90 -4.98 -0.06 -10.30
N LEU A 91 -3.79 0.33 -9.80
CA LEU A 91 -3.13 1.58 -10.18
C LEU A 91 -2.56 1.56 -11.60
N VAL A 92 -1.88 0.49 -12.01
CA VAL A 92 -1.27 0.33 -13.34
C VAL A 92 -2.37 0.21 -14.40
N GLY A 93 -3.43 -0.55 -14.14
CA GLY A 93 -4.58 -0.62 -15.05
C GLY A 93 -5.22 0.76 -15.31
N LEU A 94 -5.13 1.66 -14.34
CA LEU A 94 -5.58 3.05 -14.47
C LEU A 94 -4.67 3.93 -15.33
N PHE A 95 -3.35 3.71 -15.27
CA PHE A 95 -2.41 4.39 -16.16
C PHE A 95 -2.50 3.86 -17.59
N GLY A 96 -2.69 2.55 -17.77
CA GLY A 96 -2.84 1.93 -19.08
C GLY A 96 -4.13 2.33 -19.80
N LYS A 97 -5.27 2.30 -19.11
CA LYS A 97 -6.59 2.57 -19.71
C LYS A 97 -6.80 4.03 -20.15
N ARG A 98 -5.98 4.97 -19.64
CA ARG A 98 -6.04 6.40 -20.00
C ARG A 98 -5.04 6.81 -21.07
N GLY A 99 -4.17 5.91 -21.51
CA GLY A 99 -3.36 6.09 -22.71
C GLY A 99 -4.19 5.95 -23.99
N GLU A 100 -5.31 5.21 -23.93
CA GLU A 100 -6.19 4.95 -25.07
C GLU A 100 -7.27 6.04 -25.28
N GLU A 101 -7.52 6.91 -24.31
CA GLU A 101 -8.46 8.05 -24.42
C GLU A 101 -7.77 9.38 -24.77
N GLY A 102 -6.47 9.32 -25.12
CA GLY A 102 -5.61 10.48 -25.38
C GLY A 102 -5.01 10.54 -26.79
N GLU A 103 -5.54 9.76 -27.74
CA GLU A 103 -5.30 9.91 -29.18
C GLU A 103 -6.54 10.51 -29.88
#